data_AF-A0A934QPV5-F1
#
_entry.id   AF-A0A934QPV5-F1
#
_cell.length_a   1.000
_cell.length_b   1.000
_cell.length_c   1.000
_cell.angle_alpha   90.00
_cell.angle_beta   90.00
_cell.angle_gamma   90.00
#
_symmetry.space_group_name_H-M   'P 1'
#
loop_
_entity.id
_entity.type
_entity.pdbx_description
1 polymer ?
#
loop_
_entity_poly.entity_id
_entity_poly.type
_entity_poly.pdbx_seq_one_letter_code
_entity_poly.pdbx_strand_id
1 'polypeptide(L)'
;MSRAEQRRADRMVAAEQSRLDADAASARRIRERESLAEQSRRDEQLRAEQRQGEQAERRARRDAKRAKLRAWAAANTVDLLIYPAVLIAFAMAGPSMAIYGAEVYGSALGWLLPGISELLMLAFAVAVLIARRQDAARPVGMLQAGVWVFAALSAGLNLLHGLDKGWSAGIVMAIVAVSGIVAHQLTLATPPRPAAERAAARIARREARKVARVRRAAVRHAVAEIAEDGTARLVYTPGRYVLTGRRGRRLEAAIVPGSAVESDPIELPDWDTALADLIADADSAGTPEPSTGGDESALSGGPSIGTLDRDGDQQKSSPDRARIGGRVGRSIEQLRAELASAIEADPTEVDPTSAESIRKALRCSPRRARQLRDEHLGGSK
;
A
#
# COMPACT_ATOMS: atom_id res chain seq x y z
N MET A 1 85.07 74.43 -25.19
CA MET A 1 84.19 74.62 -24.02
C MET A 1 85.03 74.58 -22.75
N SER A 2 84.81 75.52 -21.82
CA SER A 2 85.59 75.62 -20.58
C SER A 2 85.12 74.58 -19.56
N ARG A 3 86.04 73.94 -18.81
CA ARG A 3 85.72 73.00 -17.69
C ARG A 3 84.77 73.61 -16.64
N ALA A 4 84.66 74.94 -16.58
CA ALA A 4 83.74 75.63 -15.69
C ALA A 4 82.30 75.64 -16.20
N GLU A 5 82.08 75.65 -17.52
CA GLU A 5 80.76 75.58 -18.15
C GLU A 5 80.18 74.18 -18.07
N GLN A 6 81.00 73.15 -18.31
CA GLN A 6 80.62 71.74 -18.12
C GLN A 6 80.13 71.49 -16.68
N ARG A 7 80.87 71.97 -15.66
CA ARG A 7 80.45 71.84 -14.25
C ARG A 7 79.17 72.59 -13.86
N ARG A 8 78.71 73.57 -14.64
CA ARG A 8 77.41 74.24 -14.43
C ARG A 8 76.30 73.48 -15.14
N ALA A 9 76.55 73.01 -16.36
CA ALA A 9 75.63 72.15 -17.09
C ALA A 9 75.37 70.84 -16.34
N ASP A 10 76.42 70.18 -15.84
CA ASP A 10 76.30 68.94 -15.05
C ASP A 10 75.50 69.15 -13.76
N ARG A 11 75.65 70.31 -13.11
CA ARG A 11 74.88 70.65 -11.90
C ARG A 11 73.40 70.90 -12.20
N MET A 12 73.08 71.50 -13.35
CA MET A 12 71.69 71.69 -13.77
C MET A 12 71.03 70.35 -14.09
N VAL A 13 71.72 69.48 -14.83
CA VAL A 13 71.24 68.13 -15.16
C VAL A 13 71.05 67.30 -13.89
N ALA A 14 72.00 67.35 -12.94
CA ALA A 14 71.88 66.63 -11.67
C ALA A 14 70.71 67.14 -10.80
N ALA A 15 70.45 68.46 -10.79
CA ALA A 15 69.32 69.04 -10.05
C ALA A 15 67.97 68.70 -10.70
N GLU A 16 67.92 68.61 -12.03
CA GLU A 16 66.71 68.20 -12.75
C GLU A 16 66.43 66.70 -12.56
N GLN A 17 67.46 65.86 -12.62
CA GLN A 17 67.37 64.44 -12.28
C GLN A 17 66.90 64.23 -10.84
N SER A 18 67.43 64.99 -9.87
CA SER A 18 67.01 64.83 -8.47
C SER A 18 65.53 65.20 -8.25
N ARG A 19 65.00 66.16 -9.02
CA ARG A 19 63.57 66.51 -8.98
C ARG A 19 62.72 65.40 -9.58
N LEU A 20 63.11 64.89 -10.76
CA LEU A 20 62.43 63.77 -11.41
C LEU A 20 62.45 62.50 -10.53
N ASP A 21 63.56 62.23 -9.85
CA ASP A 21 63.68 61.10 -8.93
C ASP A 21 62.82 61.29 -7.67
N ALA A 22 62.74 62.51 -7.14
CA ALA A 22 61.87 62.84 -6.01
C ALA A 22 60.38 62.70 -6.38
N ASP A 23 59.99 63.15 -7.57
CA ASP A 23 58.63 63.02 -8.09
C ASP A 23 58.29 61.56 -8.40
N ALA A 24 59.23 60.80 -8.97
CA ALA A 24 59.07 59.36 -9.17
C ALA A 24 58.95 58.61 -7.83
N ALA A 25 59.72 59.01 -6.81
CA ALA A 25 59.63 58.42 -5.48
C ALA A 25 58.31 58.73 -4.78
N SER A 26 57.78 59.95 -4.90
CA SER A 26 56.47 60.32 -4.34
C SER A 26 55.33 59.58 -5.05
N ALA A 27 55.38 59.48 -6.38
CA ALA A 27 54.41 58.72 -7.18
C ALA A 27 54.40 57.22 -6.82
N ARG A 28 55.57 56.62 -6.55
CA ARG A 28 55.67 55.23 -6.07
C ARG A 28 54.98 55.04 -4.71
N ARG A 29 55.23 55.95 -3.76
CA ARG A 29 54.60 55.89 -2.42
C ARG A 29 53.07 56.06 -2.47
N ILE A 30 52.56 56.90 -3.38
CA ILE A 30 51.12 57.07 -3.57
C ILE A 30 50.50 55.77 -4.09
N ARG A 31 51.08 55.17 -5.14
CA ARG A 31 50.59 53.90 -5.70
C ARG A 31 50.65 52.75 -4.69
N GLU A 32 51.70 52.66 -3.89
CA GLU A 32 51.80 51.66 -2.82
C GLU A 32 50.67 51.83 -1.79
N ARG A 33 50.40 53.05 -1.35
CA ARG A 33 49.30 53.34 -0.40
C ARG A 33 47.93 53.03 -0.99
N GLU A 34 47.71 53.35 -2.27
CA GLU A 34 46.47 53.02 -2.97
C GLU A 34 46.29 51.50 -3.06
N SER A 35 47.34 50.76 -3.42
CA SER A 35 47.30 49.29 -3.51
C SER A 35 47.01 48.63 -2.16
N LEU A 36 47.60 49.14 -1.07
CA LEU A 36 47.35 48.64 0.29
C LEU A 36 45.93 48.98 0.76
N ALA A 37 45.42 50.18 0.44
CA ALA A 37 44.05 50.56 0.76
C ALA A 37 43.03 49.71 -0.01
N GLU A 38 43.29 49.38 -1.27
CA GLU A 38 42.44 48.48 -2.06
C GLU A 38 42.47 47.05 -1.52
N GLN A 39 43.65 46.53 -1.16
CA GLN A 39 43.78 45.22 -0.53
C GLN A 39 43.01 45.17 0.80
N SER A 40 43.14 46.19 1.65
CA SER A 40 42.39 46.27 2.92
C SER A 40 40.88 46.27 2.70
N ARG A 41 40.37 47.00 1.70
CA ARG A 41 38.93 47.00 1.38
C ARG A 41 38.45 45.64 0.89
N ARG A 42 39.24 44.95 0.05
CA ARG A 42 38.92 43.60 -0.43
C ARG A 42 38.91 42.59 0.71
N ASP A 43 39.89 42.65 1.60
CA ASP A 43 39.97 41.76 2.76
C ASP A 43 38.81 41.99 3.74
N GLU A 44 38.40 43.24 3.95
CA GLU A 44 37.22 43.57 4.75
C GLU A 44 35.92 43.05 4.12
N GLN A 45 35.76 43.19 2.81
CA GLN A 45 34.61 42.67 2.07
C GLN A 45 34.55 41.13 2.17
N LEU A 46 35.65 40.44 1.93
CA LEU A 46 35.73 38.97 2.06
C LEU A 46 35.41 38.51 3.48
N ARG A 47 35.90 39.21 4.51
CA ARG A 47 35.55 38.89 5.91
C ARG A 47 34.09 39.16 6.22
N ALA A 48 33.50 40.22 5.66
CA ALA A 48 32.08 40.53 5.84
C ALA A 48 31.20 39.46 5.17
N GLU A 49 31.54 39.06 3.95
CA GLU A 49 30.85 38.00 3.21
C GLU A 49 30.97 36.64 3.92
N GLN A 50 32.16 36.28 4.41
CA GLN A 50 32.34 35.06 5.21
C GLN A 50 31.50 35.09 6.49
N ARG A 51 31.47 36.21 7.22
CA ARG A 51 30.64 36.36 8.42
C ARG A 51 29.15 36.27 8.08
N GLN A 52 28.70 36.84 6.97
CA GLN A 52 27.32 36.73 6.52
C GLN A 52 26.97 35.30 6.13
N GLY A 53 27.86 34.60 5.41
CA GLY A 53 27.72 33.19 5.05
C GLY A 53 27.60 32.30 6.29
N GLU A 54 28.51 32.45 7.26
CA GLU A 54 28.44 31.71 8.53
C GLU A 54 27.15 31.98 9.30
N GLN A 55 26.70 33.24 9.36
CA GLN A 55 25.44 33.58 10.03
C GLN A 55 24.23 32.99 9.31
N ALA A 56 24.21 33.04 7.98
CA ALA A 56 23.17 32.44 7.15
C ALA A 56 23.13 30.92 7.34
N GLU A 57 24.28 30.25 7.35
CA GLU A 57 24.37 28.82 7.65
C GLU A 57 23.86 28.49 9.05
N ARG A 58 24.25 29.26 10.07
CA ARG A 58 23.77 29.04 11.44
C ARG A 58 22.26 29.21 11.54
N ARG A 59 21.68 30.21 10.86
CA ARG A 59 20.23 30.43 10.79
C ARG A 59 19.56 29.26 10.07
N ALA A 60 20.04 28.88 8.89
CA ALA A 60 19.54 27.74 8.13
C ALA A 60 19.57 26.43 8.94
N ARG A 61 20.65 26.16 9.69
CA ARG A 61 20.74 25.00 10.59
C ARG A 61 19.70 25.06 11.72
N ARG A 62 19.46 26.24 12.31
CA ARG A 62 18.44 26.42 13.36
C ARG A 62 17.04 26.25 12.81
N ASP A 63 16.77 26.81 11.64
CA ASP A 63 15.46 26.71 10.99
C ASP A 63 15.19 25.29 10.51
N ALA A 64 16.20 24.58 9.98
CA ALA A 64 16.09 23.16 9.67
C ALA A 64 15.82 22.31 10.92
N LYS A 65 16.51 22.59 12.05
CA LYS A 65 16.22 21.93 13.32
C LYS A 65 14.80 22.21 13.82
N ARG A 66 14.35 23.46 13.75
CA ARG A 66 12.99 23.86 14.12
C ARG A 66 11.94 23.23 13.22
N ALA A 67 12.19 23.17 11.91
CA ALA A 67 11.30 22.53 10.95
C ALA A 67 11.19 21.03 11.24
N LYS A 68 12.31 20.35 11.52
CA LYS A 68 12.31 18.94 11.96
C LYS A 68 11.53 18.73 13.25
N LEU A 69 11.73 19.59 14.25
CA LEU A 69 11.01 19.52 15.52
C LEU A 69 9.51 19.79 15.33
N ARG A 70 9.12 20.77 14.52
CA ARG A 70 7.72 21.07 14.20
C ARG A 70 7.07 19.94 13.41
N ALA A 71 7.75 19.38 12.42
CA ALA A 71 7.26 18.24 11.66
C ALA A 71 7.09 17.01 12.55
N TRP A 72 8.04 16.76 13.46
CA TRP A 72 7.91 15.70 14.46
C TRP A 72 6.74 15.96 15.42
N ALA A 73 6.60 17.18 15.96
CA ALA A 73 5.49 17.53 16.85
C ALA A 73 4.13 17.42 16.15
N ALA A 74 4.02 17.83 14.89
CA ALA A 74 2.82 17.68 14.08
C ALA A 74 2.48 16.21 13.79
N ALA A 75 3.50 15.37 13.57
CA ALA A 75 3.32 13.93 13.39
C ALA A 75 2.97 13.19 14.70
N ASN A 76 3.31 13.76 15.86
CA ASN A 76 3.12 13.14 17.17
C ASN A 76 2.17 13.96 18.07
N THR A 77 1.29 14.80 17.52
CA THR A 77 0.48 15.74 18.33
C THR A 77 -0.48 15.00 19.27
N VAL A 78 -1.09 13.93 18.76
CA VAL A 78 -1.97 13.04 19.53
C VAL A 78 -1.19 12.34 20.65
N ASP A 79 -0.03 11.78 20.31
CA ASP A 79 0.87 11.10 21.26
C ASP A 79 1.33 12.06 22.37
N LEU A 80 1.65 13.31 22.02
CA LEU A 80 2.08 14.36 22.97
C LEU A 80 1.01 14.76 23.98
N LEU A 81 -0.28 14.60 23.66
CA LEU A 81 -1.38 14.90 24.57
C LEU A 81 -1.71 13.71 25.47
N ILE A 82 -1.60 12.50 24.93
CA ILE A 82 -1.97 11.27 25.64
C ILE A 82 -0.91 10.88 26.67
N TYR A 83 0.37 10.90 26.30
CA TYR A 83 1.42 10.40 27.21
C TYR A 83 1.54 11.19 28.52
N PRO A 84 1.46 12.53 28.53
CA PRO A 84 1.43 13.28 29.78
C PRO A 84 0.20 12.97 30.64
N ALA A 85 -0.97 12.81 30.03
CA ALA A 85 -2.20 12.45 30.75
C ALA A 85 -2.09 11.07 31.41
N VAL A 86 -1.54 10.08 30.70
CA VAL A 86 -1.24 8.75 31.24
C VAL A 86 -0.22 8.83 32.38
N LEU A 87 0.85 9.62 32.21
CA LEU A 87 1.88 9.79 33.24
C LEU A 87 1.31 10.43 34.51
N ILE A 88 0.46 11.45 34.37
CA ILE A 88 -0.22 12.11 35.49
C ILE A 88 -1.18 11.14 36.18
N ALA A 89 -1.99 10.40 35.42
CA ALA A 89 -2.90 9.40 35.96
C ALA A 89 -2.14 8.32 36.74
N PHE A 90 -1.02 7.83 36.19
CA PHE A 90 -0.16 6.86 36.86
C PHE A 90 0.51 7.43 38.12
N ALA A 91 0.99 8.68 38.08
CA ALA A 91 1.58 9.33 39.25
C ALA A 91 0.55 9.50 40.39
N MET A 92 -0.71 9.73 40.06
CA MET A 92 -1.78 9.86 41.06
C MET A 92 -2.32 8.51 41.56
N ALA A 93 -2.48 7.52 40.68
CA ALA A 93 -3.07 6.22 41.02
C ALA A 93 -2.05 5.19 41.51
N GLY A 94 -0.80 5.28 41.08
CA GLY A 94 0.27 4.34 41.40
C GLY A 94 0.50 4.16 42.91
N PRO A 95 0.63 5.23 43.70
CA PRO A 95 0.85 5.12 45.14
C PRO A 95 -0.31 4.43 45.87
N SER A 96 -1.56 4.74 45.49
CA SER A 96 -2.75 4.17 46.13
C SER A 96 -2.93 2.70 45.80
N MET A 97 -2.69 2.29 44.56
CA MET A 97 -2.70 0.86 44.19
C MET A 97 -1.54 0.07 44.80
N ALA A 98 -0.36 0.69 44.98
CA ALA A 98 0.80 0.01 45.57
C ALA A 98 0.57 -0.31 47.05
N ILE A 99 -0.04 0.61 47.80
CA ILE A 99 -0.42 0.40 49.20
C ILE A 99 -1.47 -0.71 49.30
N TYR A 100 -2.52 -0.65 48.49
CA TYR A 100 -3.56 -1.70 48.45
C TYR A 100 -2.98 -3.08 48.07
N GLY A 101 -2.08 -3.14 47.09
CA GLY A 101 -1.42 -4.38 46.71
C GLY A 101 -0.58 -4.96 47.85
N ALA A 102 0.12 -4.13 48.61
CA ALA A 102 0.89 -4.56 49.78
C ALA A 102 -0.01 -5.15 50.88
N GLU A 103 -1.16 -4.53 51.12
CA GLU A 103 -2.15 -4.98 52.11
C GLU A 103 -2.79 -6.31 51.71
N VAL A 104 -3.14 -6.50 50.44
CA VAL A 104 -3.79 -7.73 49.95
C VAL A 104 -2.83 -8.93 49.95
N TYR A 105 -1.57 -8.74 49.59
CA TYR A 105 -0.60 -9.84 49.45
C TYR A 105 0.30 -10.04 50.67
N GLY A 106 0.16 -9.20 51.71
CA GLY A 106 0.94 -9.28 52.95
C GLY A 106 2.45 -9.19 52.74
N SER A 107 2.91 -8.66 51.61
CA SER A 107 4.32 -8.66 51.22
C SER A 107 4.67 -7.45 50.36
N ALA A 108 5.95 -7.06 50.40
CA ALA A 108 6.48 -5.97 49.59
C ALA A 108 6.36 -6.22 48.07
N LEU A 109 6.20 -7.48 47.64
CA LEU A 109 5.90 -7.83 46.25
C LEU A 109 4.56 -7.26 45.75
N GLY A 110 3.61 -7.00 46.66
CA GLY A 110 2.35 -6.33 46.35
C GLY A 110 2.51 -4.93 45.76
N TRP A 111 3.63 -4.25 46.04
CA TRP A 111 3.96 -2.94 45.47
C TRP A 111 4.28 -3.01 43.97
N LEU A 112 4.71 -4.17 43.46
CA LEU A 112 5.09 -4.35 42.06
C LEU A 112 3.90 -4.68 41.16
N LEU A 113 2.81 -5.20 41.73
CA LEU A 113 1.64 -5.67 40.98
C LEU A 113 0.98 -4.59 40.09
N PRO A 114 0.71 -3.36 40.59
CA PRO A 114 0.16 -2.29 39.76
C PRO A 114 1.13 -1.90 38.65
N GLY A 115 2.43 -1.90 38.95
CA GLY A 115 3.48 -1.68 37.97
C GLY A 115 3.43 -2.73 36.86
N ILE A 116 3.29 -4.02 37.20
CA ILE A 116 3.28 -5.10 36.21
C ILE A 116 2.03 -5.08 35.34
N SER A 117 0.83 -4.87 35.91
CA SER A 117 -0.41 -4.83 35.12
C SER A 117 -0.50 -3.61 34.20
N GLU A 118 -0.10 -2.43 34.69
CA GLU A 118 -0.05 -1.21 33.89
C GLU A 118 1.07 -1.26 32.84
N LEU A 119 2.25 -1.81 33.17
CA LEU A 119 3.35 -1.99 32.21
C LEU A 119 3.01 -3.01 31.13
N LEU A 120 2.29 -4.09 31.45
CA LEU A 120 1.82 -5.06 30.45
C LEU A 120 0.83 -4.39 29.49
N MET A 121 -0.14 -3.64 30.00
CA MET A 121 -1.07 -2.89 29.15
C MET A 121 -0.35 -1.88 28.27
N LEU A 122 0.60 -1.12 28.83
CA LEU A 122 1.43 -0.18 28.10
C LEU A 122 2.28 -0.88 27.04
N ALA A 123 2.84 -2.05 27.34
CA ALA A 123 3.61 -2.85 26.40
C ALA A 123 2.76 -3.31 25.20
N PHE A 124 1.52 -3.74 25.43
CA PHE A 124 0.59 -4.08 24.34
C PHE A 124 0.21 -2.86 23.50
N ALA A 125 -0.06 -1.71 24.13
CA ALA A 125 -0.38 -0.46 23.43
C ALA A 125 0.81 0.03 22.58
N VAL A 126 2.02 0.01 23.13
CA VAL A 126 3.27 0.34 22.41
C VAL A 126 3.52 -0.64 21.27
N ALA A 127 3.27 -1.94 21.47
CA ALA A 127 3.39 -2.94 20.42
C ALA A 127 2.41 -2.68 19.26
N VAL A 128 1.17 -2.24 19.52
CA VAL A 128 0.21 -1.83 18.48
C VAL A 128 0.74 -0.62 17.71
N LEU A 129 1.27 0.37 18.41
CA LEU A 129 1.81 1.59 17.79
C LEU A 129 3.02 1.27 16.90
N ILE A 130 3.99 0.50 17.40
CA ILE A 130 5.16 0.06 16.65
C ILE A 130 4.73 -0.77 15.43
N ALA A 131 3.83 -1.73 15.62
CA ALA A 131 3.33 -2.57 14.52
C ALA A 131 2.67 -1.74 13.41
N ARG A 132 1.85 -0.74 13.75
CA ARG A 132 1.20 0.15 12.77
C ARG A 132 2.15 1.15 12.12
N ARG A 133 3.20 1.60 12.82
CA ARG A 133 4.25 2.48 12.25
C ARG A 133 5.17 1.73 11.30
N GLN A 134 5.48 0.46 11.59
CA GLN A 134 6.32 -0.38 10.73
C GLN A 134 5.58 -0.85 9.47
N ASP A 135 4.32 -1.28 9.62
CA ASP A 135 3.49 -1.71 8.51
C ASP A 135 2.02 -1.39 8.80
N ALA A 136 1.49 -0.41 8.08
CA ALA A 136 0.09 0.02 8.19
C ALA A 136 -0.92 -1.10 7.82
N ALA A 137 -0.49 -2.16 7.14
CA ALA A 137 -1.32 -3.31 6.77
C ALA A 137 -1.25 -4.47 7.78
N ARG A 138 -0.38 -4.41 8.79
CA ARG A 138 -0.18 -5.52 9.73
C ARG A 138 -1.45 -5.77 10.56
N PRO A 139 -1.92 -7.03 10.68
CA PRO A 139 -3.11 -7.32 11.47
C PRO A 139 -2.79 -7.17 12.97
N VAL A 140 -3.35 -6.14 13.60
CA VAL A 140 -3.19 -5.89 15.05
C VAL A 140 -4.33 -6.49 15.90
N GLY A 141 -5.18 -7.32 15.30
CA GLY A 141 -6.38 -7.84 15.98
C GLY A 141 -6.10 -8.59 17.28
N MET A 142 -5.03 -9.39 17.32
CA MET A 142 -4.60 -10.10 18.55
C MET A 142 -4.09 -9.14 19.63
N LEU A 143 -3.36 -8.09 19.25
CA LEU A 143 -2.86 -7.09 20.19
C LEU A 143 -4.01 -6.25 20.75
N GLN A 144 -4.98 -5.87 19.91
CA GLN A 144 -6.20 -5.20 20.34
C GLN A 144 -7.04 -6.08 21.27
N ALA A 145 -7.14 -7.38 20.98
CA ALA A 145 -7.79 -8.33 21.89
C ALA A 145 -7.11 -8.34 23.27
N GLY A 146 -5.76 -8.34 23.30
CA GLY A 146 -4.99 -8.20 24.54
C GLY A 146 -5.36 -6.94 25.33
N VAL A 147 -5.39 -5.77 24.67
CA VAL A 147 -5.79 -4.49 25.31
C VAL A 147 -7.20 -4.58 25.90
N TRP A 148 -8.17 -5.16 25.17
CA TRP A 148 -9.53 -5.29 25.67
C TRP A 148 -9.66 -6.26 26.85
N VAL A 149 -8.87 -7.34 26.87
CA VAL A 149 -8.83 -8.27 28.02
C VAL A 149 -8.32 -7.56 29.27
N PHE A 150 -7.22 -6.80 29.18
CA PHE A 150 -6.70 -6.03 30.31
C PHE A 150 -7.63 -4.89 30.73
N ALA A 151 -8.31 -4.24 29.77
CA ALA A 151 -9.34 -3.24 30.05
C ALA A 151 -10.49 -3.84 30.87
N ALA A 152 -10.99 -5.02 30.47
CA ALA A 152 -12.06 -5.72 31.17
C ALA A 152 -11.63 -6.16 32.58
N LEU A 153 -10.39 -6.65 32.73
CA LEU A 153 -9.84 -7.01 34.04
C LEU A 153 -9.75 -5.78 34.96
N SER A 154 -9.23 -4.65 34.46
CA SER A 154 -9.14 -3.39 35.21
C SER A 154 -10.52 -2.86 35.59
N ALA A 155 -11.49 -2.92 34.67
CA ALA A 155 -12.88 -2.56 34.95
C ALA A 155 -13.48 -3.43 36.06
N GLY A 156 -13.23 -4.73 36.01
CA GLY A 156 -13.70 -5.69 37.02
C GLY A 156 -13.12 -5.41 38.40
N LEU A 157 -11.80 -5.19 38.51
CA LEU A 157 -11.16 -4.85 39.77
C LEU A 157 -11.68 -3.52 40.36
N ASN A 158 -11.83 -2.49 39.51
CA ASN A 158 -12.39 -1.20 39.92
C ASN A 158 -13.87 -1.29 40.32
N LEU A 159 -14.65 -2.14 39.63
CA LEU A 159 -16.03 -2.44 40.01
C LEU A 159 -16.06 -3.06 41.40
N LEU A 160 -15.31 -4.14 41.62
CA LEU A 160 -15.25 -4.85 42.91
C LEU A 160 -14.85 -3.89 44.04
N HIS A 161 -13.81 -3.08 43.85
CA HIS A 161 -13.38 -2.11 44.86
C HIS A 161 -14.42 -1.01 45.13
N GLY A 162 -15.15 -0.57 44.10
CA GLY A 162 -16.22 0.40 44.28
C GLY A 162 -17.48 -0.19 44.91
N LEU A 163 -17.74 -1.50 44.77
CA LEU A 163 -18.86 -2.17 45.42
C LEU A 163 -18.76 -2.12 46.95
N ASP A 164 -17.56 -2.09 47.52
CA ASP A 164 -17.33 -1.87 48.96
C ASP A 164 -17.85 -0.49 49.43
N LYS A 165 -17.97 0.47 48.50
CA LYS A 165 -18.49 1.83 48.73
C LYS A 165 -19.91 2.02 48.21
N GLY A 166 -20.50 0.99 47.59
CA GLY A 166 -21.85 0.99 47.02
C GLY A 166 -21.90 0.75 45.50
N TRP A 167 -23.06 0.27 45.03
CA TRP A 167 -23.27 -0.13 43.64
C TRP A 167 -22.98 0.98 42.61
N SER A 168 -23.41 2.20 42.93
CA SER A 168 -23.15 3.38 42.09
C SER A 168 -21.66 3.70 41.99
N ALA A 169 -20.92 3.62 43.10
CA ALA A 169 -19.47 3.85 43.12
C ALA A 169 -18.73 2.78 42.29
N GLY A 170 -19.12 1.51 42.42
CA GLY A 170 -18.61 0.41 41.59
C GLY A 170 -18.76 0.67 40.09
N ILE A 171 -19.96 1.01 39.63
CA ILE A 171 -20.22 1.27 38.20
C ILE A 171 -19.40 2.47 37.71
N VAL A 172 -19.39 3.57 38.45
CA VAL A 172 -18.64 4.78 38.08
C VAL A 172 -17.15 4.48 37.96
N MET A 173 -16.58 3.77 38.93
CA MET A 173 -15.17 3.38 38.89
C MET A 173 -14.84 2.48 37.70
N ALA A 174 -15.71 1.51 37.38
CA ALA A 174 -15.53 0.64 36.22
C ALA A 174 -15.57 1.41 34.88
N ILE A 175 -16.50 2.36 34.74
CA ILE A 175 -16.62 3.20 33.53
C ILE A 175 -15.39 4.08 33.38
N VAL A 176 -14.95 4.74 34.46
CA VAL A 176 -13.77 5.62 34.44
C VAL A 176 -12.52 4.84 34.06
N ALA A 177 -12.35 3.62 34.57
CA ALA A 177 -11.22 2.74 34.24
C ALA A 177 -11.12 2.39 32.74
N VAL A 178 -12.26 2.17 32.07
CA VAL A 178 -12.29 1.83 30.63
C VAL A 178 -12.28 3.08 29.73
N SER A 179 -12.75 4.22 30.22
CA SER A 179 -12.90 5.45 29.43
C SER A 179 -11.57 5.94 28.84
N GLY A 180 -10.48 5.87 29.61
CA GLY A 180 -9.14 6.24 29.12
C GLY A 180 -8.68 5.37 27.95
N ILE A 181 -8.97 4.06 28.00
CA ILE A 181 -8.63 3.09 26.96
C ILE A 181 -9.46 3.35 25.70
N VAL A 182 -10.76 3.59 25.86
CA VAL A 182 -11.66 3.92 24.73
C VAL A 182 -11.21 5.22 24.05
N ALA A 183 -10.91 6.27 24.82
CA ALA A 183 -10.39 7.53 24.29
C ALA A 183 -9.05 7.33 23.55
N HIS A 184 -8.16 6.50 24.08
CA HIS A 184 -6.90 6.15 23.43
C HIS A 184 -7.11 5.35 22.12
N GLN A 185 -8.06 4.42 22.09
CA GLN A 185 -8.37 3.67 20.86
C GLN A 185 -9.06 4.54 19.80
N LEU A 186 -9.89 5.50 20.20
CA LEU A 186 -10.53 6.45 19.29
C LEU A 186 -9.51 7.41 18.66
N THR A 187 -8.48 7.80 19.40
CA THR A 187 -7.39 8.64 18.89
C THR A 187 -6.42 7.86 17.99
N LEU A 188 -6.20 6.57 18.27
CA LEU A 188 -5.43 5.66 17.40
C LEU A 188 -6.23 5.14 16.19
N ALA A 189 -7.55 5.31 16.18
CA ALA A 189 -8.37 4.89 15.06
C ALA A 189 -7.99 5.73 13.84
N THR A 190 -7.28 5.10 12.91
CA THR A 190 -6.93 5.70 11.61
C THR A 190 -8.22 6.23 10.96
N PRO A 191 -8.22 7.46 10.43
CA PRO A 191 -9.41 8.01 9.77
C PRO A 191 -9.94 7.00 8.75
N PRO A 192 -11.27 6.84 8.67
CA PRO A 192 -11.87 5.81 7.82
C PRO A 192 -11.38 5.99 6.40
N ARG A 193 -10.71 4.96 5.85
CA ARG A 193 -10.21 4.97 4.47
C ARG A 193 -11.31 5.43 3.51
N PRO A 194 -11.02 6.33 2.56
CA PRO A 194 -11.99 6.76 1.56
C PRO A 194 -12.60 5.56 0.85
N ALA A 195 -13.87 5.66 0.47
CA ALA A 195 -14.63 4.53 -0.09
C ALA A 195 -13.94 3.90 -1.32
N ALA A 196 -13.28 4.73 -2.15
CA ALA A 196 -12.49 4.31 -3.30
C ALA A 196 -11.30 3.43 -2.92
N GLU A 197 -10.52 3.81 -1.90
CA GLU A 197 -9.39 3.00 -1.41
C GLU A 197 -9.86 1.68 -0.80
N ARG A 198 -11.01 1.68 -0.11
CA ARG A 198 -11.64 0.44 0.37
C ARG A 198 -12.08 -0.48 -0.78
N ALA A 199 -12.61 0.09 -1.87
CA ALA A 199 -12.99 -0.68 -3.06
C ALA A 199 -11.75 -1.27 -3.74
N ALA A 200 -10.70 -0.47 -3.97
CA ALA A 200 -9.43 -0.90 -4.53
C ALA A 200 -8.78 -2.01 -3.68
N ALA A 201 -8.72 -1.85 -2.35
CA ALA A 201 -8.19 -2.86 -1.45
C ALA A 201 -9.01 -4.17 -1.47
N ARG A 202 -10.33 -4.09 -1.66
CA ARG A 202 -11.18 -5.30 -1.83
C ARG A 202 -10.90 -6.00 -3.15
N ILE A 203 -10.69 -5.25 -4.23
CA ILE A 203 -10.33 -5.79 -5.56
C ILE A 203 -8.95 -6.48 -5.47
N ALA A 204 -7.93 -5.79 -4.96
CA ALA A 204 -6.58 -6.34 -4.78
C ALA A 204 -6.58 -7.61 -3.92
N ARG A 205 -7.37 -7.64 -2.82
CA ARG A 205 -7.52 -8.87 -2.00
C ARG A 205 -8.18 -10.01 -2.76
N ARG A 206 -9.18 -9.72 -3.60
CA ARG A 206 -9.84 -10.73 -4.44
C ARG A 206 -8.89 -11.26 -5.50
N GLU A 207 -8.10 -10.41 -6.12
CA GLU A 207 -7.07 -10.77 -7.09
C GLU A 207 -5.98 -11.64 -6.44
N ALA A 208 -5.42 -11.21 -5.31
CA ALA A 208 -4.43 -11.99 -4.57
C ALA A 208 -4.96 -13.38 -4.19
N ARG A 209 -6.23 -13.48 -3.76
CA ARG A 209 -6.87 -14.77 -3.47
C ARG A 209 -7.05 -15.64 -4.71
N LYS A 210 -7.38 -15.04 -5.86
CA LYS A 210 -7.48 -15.75 -7.15
C LYS A 210 -6.11 -16.28 -7.57
N VAL A 211 -5.09 -15.43 -7.57
CA VAL A 211 -3.70 -15.79 -7.90
C VAL A 211 -3.21 -16.91 -6.99
N ALA A 212 -3.38 -16.77 -5.67
CA ALA A 212 -3.00 -17.81 -4.72
C ALA A 212 -3.74 -19.14 -4.96
N ARG A 213 -5.02 -19.08 -5.33
CA ARG A 213 -5.81 -20.29 -5.65
C ARG A 213 -5.31 -20.95 -6.93
N VAL A 214 -5.04 -20.18 -7.99
CA VAL A 214 -4.47 -20.68 -9.25
C VAL A 214 -3.10 -21.31 -8.99
N ARG A 215 -2.20 -20.62 -8.26
CA ARG A 215 -0.87 -21.16 -7.90
C ARG A 215 -0.97 -22.49 -7.16
N ARG A 216 -1.84 -22.60 -6.15
CA ARG A 216 -2.06 -23.87 -5.43
C ARG A 216 -2.68 -24.96 -6.30
N ALA A 217 -3.45 -24.61 -7.31
CA ALA A 217 -3.97 -25.60 -8.24
C ALA A 217 -2.88 -26.03 -9.23
N ALA A 218 -2.04 -25.10 -9.70
CA ALA A 218 -0.93 -25.39 -10.60
C ALA A 218 0.08 -26.34 -9.94
N VAL A 219 0.48 -26.08 -8.69
CA VAL A 219 1.37 -26.98 -7.93
C VAL A 219 0.78 -28.38 -7.76
N ARG A 220 -0.55 -28.51 -7.65
CA ARG A 220 -1.23 -29.83 -7.54
C ARG A 220 -1.33 -30.58 -8.86
N HIS A 221 -1.23 -29.88 -9.99
CA HIS A 221 -1.26 -30.47 -11.33
C HIS A 221 0.14 -30.56 -11.96
N ALA A 222 1.16 -30.02 -11.31
CA ALA A 222 2.54 -30.14 -11.75
C ALA A 222 2.99 -31.60 -11.64
N VAL A 223 3.76 -32.03 -12.63
CA VAL A 223 4.36 -33.36 -12.66
C VAL A 223 5.78 -33.23 -12.11
N ALA A 224 6.16 -34.12 -11.19
CA ALA A 224 7.53 -34.21 -10.74
C ALA A 224 8.33 -35.05 -11.74
N GLU A 225 9.33 -34.45 -12.34
CA GLU A 225 10.34 -35.15 -13.13
C GLU A 225 11.53 -35.44 -12.21
N ILE A 226 11.90 -36.71 -12.08
CA ILE A 226 13.03 -37.15 -11.26
C ILE A 226 14.19 -37.42 -12.23
N ALA A 227 15.28 -36.68 -12.08
CA ALA A 227 16.50 -36.87 -12.85
C ALA A 227 17.30 -38.09 -12.35
N GLU A 228 18.25 -38.54 -13.17
CA GLU A 228 19.07 -39.73 -12.89
C GLU A 228 19.94 -39.58 -11.62
N ASP A 229 20.24 -38.35 -11.21
CA ASP A 229 20.95 -38.02 -9.99
C ASP A 229 20.06 -38.05 -8.72
N GLY A 230 18.77 -38.36 -8.87
CA GLY A 230 17.80 -38.37 -7.79
C GLY A 230 17.20 -37.01 -7.43
N THR A 231 17.53 -35.95 -8.18
CA THR A 231 16.90 -34.63 -7.99
C THR A 231 15.52 -34.57 -8.64
N ALA A 232 14.55 -33.99 -7.94
CA ALA A 232 13.18 -33.83 -8.44
C ALA A 232 12.89 -32.38 -8.83
N ARG A 233 12.43 -32.15 -10.06
CA ARG A 233 11.97 -30.83 -10.53
C ARG A 233 10.47 -30.87 -10.84
N LEU A 234 9.76 -29.80 -10.49
CA LEU A 234 8.34 -29.64 -10.82
C LEU A 234 8.22 -29.02 -12.21
N VAL A 235 7.66 -29.79 -13.15
CA VAL A 235 7.38 -29.33 -14.52
C VAL A 235 5.91 -28.93 -14.62
N TYR A 236 5.68 -27.72 -15.14
CA TYR A 236 4.35 -27.18 -15.38
C TYR A 236 4.08 -27.16 -16.88
N THR A 237 2.99 -27.78 -17.32
CA THR A 237 2.58 -27.73 -18.72
C THR A 237 2.18 -26.28 -19.10
N PRO A 238 2.85 -25.64 -20.08
CA PRO A 238 2.46 -24.31 -20.53
C PRO A 238 1.07 -24.36 -21.19
N GLY A 239 0.24 -23.36 -20.91
CA GLY A 239 -1.12 -23.32 -21.48
C GLY A 239 -2.02 -22.32 -20.77
N ARG A 240 -3.19 -22.04 -21.38
CA ARG A 240 -4.26 -21.29 -20.73
C ARG A 240 -5.10 -22.26 -19.92
N TYR A 241 -5.41 -21.92 -18.67
CA TYR A 241 -6.17 -22.77 -17.76
C TYR A 241 -7.33 -22.01 -17.13
N VAL A 242 -8.47 -22.68 -16.95
CA VAL A 242 -9.59 -22.20 -16.15
C VAL A 242 -9.71 -23.03 -14.88
N LEU A 243 -10.01 -22.37 -13.76
CA LEU A 243 -10.36 -23.06 -12.51
C LEU A 243 -11.82 -23.52 -12.56
N THR A 244 -12.05 -24.83 -12.61
CA THR A 244 -13.40 -25.42 -12.64
C THR A 244 -13.73 -26.19 -11.35
N GLY A 245 -15.01 -26.58 -11.23
CA GLY A 245 -15.56 -27.32 -10.09
C GLY A 245 -16.11 -26.46 -8.94
N ARG A 246 -16.89 -27.08 -8.05
CA ARG A 246 -17.70 -26.44 -6.99
C ARG A 246 -16.90 -25.54 -6.01
N ARG A 247 -15.58 -25.69 -5.96
CA ARG A 247 -14.66 -24.89 -5.13
C ARG A 247 -13.49 -24.29 -5.92
N GLY A 248 -13.50 -24.36 -7.26
CA GLY A 248 -12.40 -23.90 -8.12
C GLY A 248 -11.08 -24.58 -7.77
N ARG A 249 -11.10 -25.91 -7.67
CA ARG A 249 -9.95 -26.71 -7.20
C ARG A 249 -9.24 -27.45 -8.32
N ARG A 250 -9.86 -27.57 -9.50
CA ARG A 250 -9.35 -28.28 -10.66
C ARG A 250 -8.93 -27.25 -11.70
N LEU A 251 -7.74 -27.40 -12.27
CA LEU A 251 -7.36 -26.68 -13.47
C LEU A 251 -7.75 -27.55 -14.66
N GLU A 252 -8.48 -26.96 -15.59
CA GLU A 252 -8.78 -27.57 -16.88
C GLU A 252 -8.23 -26.64 -17.96
N ALA A 253 -7.70 -27.23 -19.04
CA ALA A 253 -7.23 -26.46 -20.19
C ALA A 253 -8.37 -25.57 -20.69
N ALA A 254 -8.08 -24.28 -20.82
CA ALA A 254 -9.03 -23.32 -21.34
C ALA A 254 -9.19 -23.58 -22.84
N ILE A 255 -10.18 -24.36 -23.22
CA ILE A 255 -10.61 -24.46 -24.62
C ILE A 255 -11.23 -23.10 -24.96
N VAL A 256 -10.45 -22.24 -25.62
CA VAL A 256 -10.97 -20.99 -26.19
C VAL A 256 -11.65 -21.36 -27.51
N PRO A 257 -12.97 -21.15 -27.65
CA PRO A 257 -13.63 -21.33 -28.95
C PRO A 257 -12.96 -20.39 -29.97
N GLY A 258 -12.33 -20.95 -30.99
CA GLY A 258 -11.61 -20.21 -32.03
C GLY A 258 -10.07 -20.20 -31.93
N SER A 259 -9.46 -20.81 -30.92
CA SER A 259 -8.03 -21.18 -30.99
C SER A 259 -7.92 -22.62 -31.44
N ALA A 260 -7.56 -22.85 -32.70
CA ALA A 260 -7.16 -24.17 -33.17
C ALA A 260 -5.97 -24.63 -32.30
N VAL A 261 -6.21 -25.65 -31.48
CA VAL A 261 -5.13 -26.44 -30.88
C VAL A 261 -4.82 -27.49 -31.93
N GLU A 262 -4.06 -27.09 -32.95
CA GLU A 262 -3.38 -28.03 -33.84
C GLU A 262 -2.40 -28.81 -32.96
N SER A 263 -2.79 -30.02 -32.62
CA SER A 263 -1.92 -31.02 -32.00
C SER A 263 -1.34 -31.90 -33.11
N ASP A 264 -0.85 -31.27 -34.17
CA ASP A 264 0.04 -31.93 -35.11
C ASP A 264 1.48 -31.74 -34.62
N PRO A 265 2.35 -32.76 -34.72
CA PRO A 265 3.77 -32.56 -34.53
C PRO A 265 4.24 -31.64 -35.66
N ILE A 266 4.41 -30.36 -35.35
CA ILE A 266 5.07 -29.41 -36.24
C ILE A 266 6.50 -29.95 -36.42
N GLU A 267 6.75 -30.61 -37.55
CA GLU A 267 8.07 -30.57 -38.16
C GLU A 267 8.40 -29.09 -38.29
N LEU A 268 9.32 -28.62 -37.44
CA LEU A 268 9.78 -27.24 -37.45
C LEU A 268 10.21 -26.92 -38.89
N PRO A 269 9.53 -26.00 -39.61
CA PRO A 269 10.07 -25.54 -40.87
C PRO A 269 11.39 -24.86 -40.55
N ASP A 270 12.43 -25.28 -41.26
CA ASP A 270 13.80 -24.82 -41.08
C ASP A 270 13.84 -23.30 -41.26
N TRP A 271 13.87 -22.57 -40.14
CA TRP A 271 13.81 -21.11 -40.09
C TRP A 271 14.94 -20.47 -40.88
N ASP A 272 16.06 -21.19 -41.05
CA ASP A 272 17.18 -20.74 -41.85
C ASP A 272 16.83 -20.68 -43.34
N THR A 273 15.95 -21.57 -43.83
CA THR A 273 15.45 -21.54 -45.21
C THR A 273 14.46 -20.40 -45.42
N ALA A 274 13.54 -20.19 -44.47
CA ALA A 274 12.58 -19.08 -44.56
C ALA A 274 13.25 -17.70 -44.43
N LEU A 275 14.35 -17.59 -43.68
CA LEU A 275 15.14 -16.37 -43.58
C LEU A 275 15.99 -16.14 -44.84
N ALA A 276 16.54 -17.20 -45.44
CA ALA A 276 17.28 -17.10 -46.70
C ALA A 276 16.38 -16.61 -47.85
N ASP A 277 15.14 -17.09 -47.94
CA ASP A 277 14.18 -16.63 -48.95
C ASP A 277 13.82 -15.14 -48.75
N LEU A 278 13.67 -14.68 -47.51
CA LEU A 278 13.37 -13.28 -47.22
C LEU A 278 14.54 -12.34 -47.58
N ILE A 279 15.78 -12.79 -47.40
CA ILE A 279 16.98 -12.04 -47.77
C ILE A 279 17.15 -12.04 -49.30
N ALA A 280 16.87 -13.16 -49.97
CA ALA A 280 16.90 -13.25 -51.44
C ALA A 280 15.83 -12.34 -52.10
N ASP A 281 14.66 -12.20 -51.49
CA ASP A 281 13.63 -11.25 -51.95
C ASP A 281 14.01 -9.80 -51.68
N ALA A 282 14.76 -9.52 -50.60
CA ALA A 282 15.23 -8.17 -50.28
C ALA A 282 16.30 -7.66 -51.25
N ASP A 283 17.15 -8.54 -51.80
CA ASP A 283 18.14 -8.18 -52.83
C ASP A 283 17.53 -7.98 -54.23
N SER A 284 16.26 -8.35 -54.43
CA SER A 284 15.53 -8.16 -55.70
C SER A 284 14.75 -6.84 -55.78
N ALA A 285 14.66 -6.08 -54.68
CA ALA A 285 14.03 -4.77 -54.65
C ALA A 285 15.06 -3.68 -54.97
N GLY A 286 15.11 -3.30 -56.25
CA GLY A 286 16.01 -2.29 -56.80
C GLY A 286 16.08 -0.98 -56.00
N THR A 287 17.32 -0.48 -55.89
CA THR A 287 17.74 0.75 -55.23
C THR A 287 16.98 1.99 -55.76
N PRO A 288 16.26 2.77 -54.93
CA PRO A 288 15.86 4.11 -55.30
C PRO A 288 16.98 5.11 -54.98
N GLU A 289 17.38 5.90 -55.96
CA GLU A 289 18.34 7.01 -55.83
C GLU A 289 17.89 8.09 -54.84
N PRO A 290 18.82 8.80 -54.16
CA PRO A 290 18.50 9.91 -53.28
C PRO A 290 18.45 11.24 -54.05
N SER A 291 17.26 11.79 -54.26
CA SER A 291 17.10 13.18 -54.72
C SER A 291 17.27 14.16 -53.55
N THR A 292 18.22 15.07 -53.72
CA THR A 292 18.61 16.14 -52.80
C THR A 292 17.86 17.44 -53.15
N GLY A 293 17.41 18.19 -52.14
CA GLY A 293 16.79 19.53 -52.23
C GLY A 293 15.36 19.52 -51.70
N GLY A 294 14.89 20.37 -50.79
CA GLY A 294 15.36 21.67 -50.31
C GLY A 294 14.08 22.49 -50.04
N ASP A 295 14.01 23.06 -48.84
CA ASP A 295 13.11 24.13 -48.36
C ASP A 295 11.70 23.84 -47.82
N GLU A 296 11.62 24.04 -46.50
CA GLU A 296 10.71 24.92 -45.75
C GLU A 296 9.21 24.89 -46.06
N SER A 297 8.42 24.30 -45.15
CA SER A 297 7.42 25.09 -44.39
C SER A 297 6.77 24.31 -43.26
N ALA A 298 6.48 25.06 -42.21
CA ALA A 298 5.93 24.66 -40.94
C ALA A 298 4.48 24.14 -41.02
N LEU A 299 4.08 23.51 -39.91
CA LEU A 299 2.72 23.27 -39.39
C LEU A 299 2.18 21.84 -39.53
N SER A 300 2.09 21.21 -38.36
CA SER A 300 0.89 20.56 -37.84
C SER A 300 0.35 19.35 -38.61
N GLY A 301 0.64 18.14 -38.12
CA GLY A 301 0.04 16.91 -38.64
C GLY A 301 0.50 15.63 -37.96
N GLY A 302 0.67 15.62 -36.63
CA GLY A 302 0.78 14.34 -35.91
C GLY A 302 -0.60 13.69 -35.83
N PRO A 303 -0.75 12.37 -36.07
CA PRO A 303 -2.04 11.70 -35.95
C PRO A 303 -2.49 11.72 -34.49
N SER A 304 -3.39 12.66 -34.19
CA SER A 304 -4.14 12.72 -32.94
C SER A 304 -5.01 11.47 -32.86
N ILE A 305 -4.68 10.56 -31.94
CA ILE A 305 -5.60 9.51 -31.49
C ILE A 305 -6.80 10.23 -30.87
N GLY A 306 -7.93 10.22 -31.57
CA GLY A 306 -9.18 10.81 -31.11
C GLY A 306 -9.76 10.00 -29.95
N THR A 307 -9.39 10.33 -28.71
CA THR A 307 -10.16 9.94 -27.53
C THR A 307 -11.29 10.96 -27.35
N LEU A 308 -12.38 10.75 -28.07
CA LEU A 308 -13.66 11.41 -27.85
C LEU A 308 -14.71 10.33 -27.69
N ASP A 309 -14.81 9.79 -26.47
CA ASP A 309 -16.07 9.29 -25.95
C ASP A 309 -16.30 9.93 -24.59
N ARG A 310 -17.45 10.58 -24.48
CA ARG A 310 -17.91 11.38 -23.35
C ARG A 310 -18.55 10.43 -22.32
N ASP A 311 -18.21 10.59 -21.05
CA ASP A 311 -18.65 9.76 -19.89
C ASP A 311 -20.18 9.78 -19.60
N GLY A 312 -21.02 10.17 -20.55
CA GLY A 312 -22.47 10.36 -20.37
C GLY A 312 -23.35 9.17 -20.77
N ASP A 313 -22.94 8.37 -21.76
CA ASP A 313 -23.86 7.42 -22.42
C ASP A 313 -23.43 5.95 -22.32
N GLN A 314 -22.60 5.59 -21.32
CA GLN A 314 -22.38 4.18 -20.97
C GLN A 314 -23.62 3.62 -20.25
N GLN A 315 -24.63 3.28 -21.05
CA GLN A 315 -25.72 2.41 -20.65
C GLN A 315 -25.09 1.17 -20.02
N LYS A 316 -25.41 0.90 -18.74
CA LYS A 316 -24.95 -0.29 -18.02
C LYS A 316 -25.50 -1.53 -18.71
N SER A 317 -24.79 -2.01 -19.72
CA SER A 317 -24.95 -3.35 -20.26
C SER A 317 -24.51 -4.31 -19.15
N SER A 318 -25.46 -4.68 -18.28
CA SER A 318 -25.33 -5.92 -17.54
C SER A 318 -25.25 -7.00 -18.62
N PRO A 319 -24.13 -7.73 -18.77
CA PRO A 319 -24.12 -8.83 -19.71
C PRO A 319 -25.18 -9.79 -19.21
N ASP A 320 -26.26 -9.94 -19.97
CA ASP A 320 -27.18 -11.04 -19.79
C ASP A 320 -26.36 -12.31 -19.99
N ARG A 321 -25.91 -12.87 -18.87
CA ARG A 321 -25.17 -14.12 -18.86
C ARG A 321 -26.17 -15.19 -19.24
N ALA A 322 -26.34 -15.39 -20.55
CA ALA A 322 -26.76 -16.65 -21.09
C ALA A 322 -25.90 -17.72 -20.40
N ARG A 323 -26.53 -18.48 -19.50
CA ARG A 323 -25.92 -19.62 -18.82
C ARG A 323 -25.64 -20.66 -19.88
N ILE A 324 -24.46 -20.60 -20.48
CA ILE A 324 -23.91 -21.66 -21.31
C ILE A 324 -23.86 -22.92 -20.43
N GLY A 325 -24.72 -23.90 -20.73
CA GLY A 325 -24.72 -25.22 -20.10
C GLY A 325 -25.47 -25.35 -18.77
N GLY A 326 -26.65 -24.74 -18.61
CA GLY A 326 -27.57 -25.16 -17.55
C GLY A 326 -27.91 -26.65 -17.71
N ARG A 327 -27.72 -27.48 -16.67
CA ARG A 327 -28.25 -28.86 -16.64
C ARG A 327 -29.69 -28.83 -17.14
N VAL A 328 -30.00 -29.66 -18.15
CA VAL A 328 -31.38 -29.87 -18.61
C VAL A 328 -32.22 -30.22 -17.39
N GLY A 329 -33.00 -29.26 -16.91
CA GLY A 329 -33.87 -29.49 -15.77
C GLY A 329 -34.93 -30.49 -16.21
N ARG A 330 -35.22 -31.49 -15.36
CA ARG A 330 -36.36 -32.40 -15.57
C ARG A 330 -37.59 -31.60 -15.98
N SER A 331 -38.23 -31.99 -17.07
CA SER A 331 -39.46 -31.32 -17.53
C SER A 331 -40.58 -31.55 -16.51
N ILE A 332 -41.63 -30.73 -16.55
CA ILE A 332 -42.78 -30.94 -15.66
C ILE A 332 -43.47 -32.27 -15.96
N GLU A 333 -43.52 -32.68 -17.23
CA GLU A 333 -44.08 -33.96 -17.68
C GLU A 333 -43.30 -35.15 -17.11
N GLN A 334 -41.96 -35.06 -17.11
CA GLN A 334 -41.12 -36.09 -16.50
C GLN A 334 -41.39 -36.22 -14.99
N LEU A 335 -41.60 -35.10 -14.29
CA LEU A 335 -41.96 -35.12 -12.87
C LEU A 335 -43.38 -35.66 -12.63
N ARG A 336 -44.32 -35.52 -13.57
CA ARG A 336 -45.65 -36.15 -13.49
C ARG A 336 -45.55 -37.66 -13.61
N ALA A 337 -44.77 -38.16 -14.57
CA ALA A 337 -44.55 -39.58 -14.74
C ALA A 337 -43.83 -40.21 -13.53
N GLU A 338 -42.80 -39.53 -13.01
CA GLU A 338 -42.11 -39.95 -11.78
C GLU A 338 -43.06 -39.95 -10.56
N LEU A 339 -43.95 -38.96 -10.44
CA LEU A 339 -44.94 -38.92 -9.36
C LEU A 339 -45.93 -40.09 -9.44
N ALA A 340 -46.48 -40.35 -10.63
CA ALA A 340 -47.41 -41.46 -10.85
C ALA A 340 -46.76 -42.82 -10.52
N SER A 341 -45.53 -43.03 -10.99
CA SER A 341 -44.76 -44.24 -10.70
C SER A 341 -44.43 -44.38 -9.22
N ALA A 342 -44.15 -43.27 -8.51
CA ALA A 342 -43.87 -43.31 -7.08
C ALA A 342 -45.12 -43.65 -6.24
N ILE A 343 -46.28 -43.13 -6.62
CA ILE A 343 -47.57 -43.46 -5.97
C ILE A 343 -47.92 -44.94 -6.21
N GLU A 344 -47.69 -45.44 -7.42
CA GLU A 344 -47.95 -46.84 -7.76
C GLU A 344 -47.01 -47.82 -7.02
N ALA A 345 -45.73 -47.44 -6.86
CA ALA A 345 -44.73 -48.28 -6.22
C ALA A 345 -44.90 -48.36 -4.69
N ASP A 346 -45.18 -47.23 -4.02
CA ASP A 346 -45.44 -47.19 -2.58
C ASP A 346 -46.43 -46.06 -2.22
N PRO A 347 -47.73 -46.38 -2.09
CA PRO A 347 -48.77 -45.40 -1.75
C PRO A 347 -48.60 -44.79 -0.35
N THR A 348 -47.81 -45.42 0.54
CA THR A 348 -47.65 -44.97 1.93
C THR A 348 -46.48 -44.00 2.11
N GLU A 349 -45.47 -44.07 1.24
CA GLU A 349 -44.29 -43.21 1.30
C GLU A 349 -44.53 -41.82 0.68
N VAL A 350 -45.36 -41.75 -0.37
CA VAL A 350 -45.64 -40.51 -1.10
C VAL A 350 -47.10 -40.12 -0.96
N ASP A 351 -47.36 -39.11 -0.12
CA ASP A 351 -48.68 -38.48 -0.01
C ASP A 351 -48.86 -37.45 -1.13
N PRO A 352 -49.71 -37.72 -2.14
CA PRO A 352 -49.88 -36.83 -3.28
C PRO A 352 -50.69 -35.57 -2.94
N THR A 353 -51.29 -35.51 -1.75
CA THR A 353 -52.01 -34.32 -1.26
C THR A 353 -51.06 -33.32 -0.56
N SER A 354 -49.83 -33.73 -0.24
CA SER A 354 -48.83 -32.91 0.44
C SER A 354 -47.69 -32.47 -0.49
N ALA A 355 -47.59 -31.17 -0.74
CA ALA A 355 -46.52 -30.61 -1.58
C ALA A 355 -45.11 -30.83 -1.00
N GLU A 356 -44.96 -30.95 0.33
CA GLU A 356 -43.66 -31.27 0.94
C GLU A 356 -43.30 -32.75 0.76
N SER A 357 -44.29 -33.66 0.74
CA SER A 357 -44.06 -35.07 0.45
C SER A 357 -43.57 -35.27 -1.00
N ILE A 358 -44.30 -34.71 -1.97
CA ILE A 358 -43.91 -34.70 -3.40
C ILE A 358 -42.52 -34.08 -3.60
N ARG A 359 -42.22 -32.99 -2.90
CA ARG A 359 -40.92 -32.31 -2.98
C ARG A 359 -39.79 -33.23 -2.49
N LYS A 360 -39.97 -33.93 -1.39
CA LYS A 360 -38.96 -34.81 -0.80
C LYS A 360 -38.75 -36.05 -1.66
N ALA A 361 -39.84 -36.69 -2.10
CA ALA A 361 -39.81 -37.87 -2.96
C ALA A 361 -39.09 -37.58 -4.29
N LEU A 362 -39.50 -36.51 -5.00
CA LEU A 362 -38.98 -36.22 -6.34
C LEU A 362 -37.75 -35.30 -6.34
N ARG A 363 -37.33 -34.77 -5.19
CA ARG A 363 -36.27 -33.75 -5.04
C ARG A 363 -36.45 -32.57 -6.02
N CYS A 364 -37.68 -32.11 -6.19
CA CYS A 364 -38.01 -31.00 -7.08
C CYS A 364 -38.09 -29.66 -6.33
N SER A 365 -38.29 -28.56 -7.04
CA SER A 365 -38.43 -27.24 -6.41
C SER A 365 -39.80 -27.09 -5.73
N PRO A 366 -39.93 -26.28 -4.67
CA PRO A 366 -41.21 -26.07 -3.96
C PRO A 366 -42.35 -25.63 -4.88
N ARG A 367 -42.05 -24.82 -5.90
CA ARG A 367 -43.04 -24.34 -6.88
C ARG A 367 -43.61 -25.49 -7.72
N ARG A 368 -42.76 -26.41 -8.19
CA ARG A 368 -43.21 -27.56 -9.00
C ARG A 368 -43.96 -28.58 -8.16
N ALA A 369 -43.54 -28.80 -6.92
CA ALA A 369 -44.26 -29.71 -6.01
C ALA A 369 -45.69 -29.22 -5.70
N ARG A 370 -45.89 -27.91 -5.51
CA ARG A 370 -47.22 -27.32 -5.36
C ARG A 370 -48.07 -27.49 -6.62
N GLN A 371 -47.48 -27.22 -7.79
CA GLN A 371 -48.16 -27.40 -9.07
C GLN A 371 -48.63 -28.85 -9.26
N LEU A 372 -47.78 -29.84 -8.98
CA LEU A 372 -48.15 -31.27 -9.09
C LEU A 372 -49.25 -31.68 -8.10
N ARG A 373 -49.19 -31.17 -6.86
CA ARG A 373 -50.27 -31.37 -5.88
C ARG A 373 -51.59 -30.79 -6.38
N ASP A 374 -51.57 -29.55 -6.86
CA ASP A 374 -52.77 -28.85 -7.29
C ASP A 374 -53.38 -29.50 -8.55
N GLU A 375 -52.54 -30.00 -9.46
CA GLU A 375 -52.96 -30.81 -10.61
C GLU A 375 -53.58 -32.15 -10.16
N HIS A 376 -53.01 -32.83 -9.16
CA HIS A 376 -53.54 -34.08 -8.63
C HIS A 376 -54.88 -33.89 -7.90
N LEU A 377 -55.02 -32.82 -7.11
CA LEU A 377 -56.27 -32.46 -6.42
C LEU A 377 -57.35 -31.95 -7.40
N GLY A 378 -56.94 -31.27 -8.48
CA GLY A 378 -57.83 -30.74 -9.51
C GLY A 378 -58.32 -31.80 -10.51
N GLY A 379 -57.56 -32.88 -10.72
CA GLY A 379 -57.92 -34.01 -11.58
C GLY A 379 -58.77 -35.09 -10.92
N SER A 380 -59.05 -34.98 -9.60
CA SER A 380 -59.84 -35.95 -8.82
C SER A 380 -61.32 -35.54 -8.66
N LYS A 381 -61.87 -34.79 -9.62
CA LYS A 381 -63.29 -34.43 -9.68
C LYS A 381 -64.05 -35.24 -10.71
#